data_AF-A0A2E2WF58-F1
#
_entry.id   AF-A0A2E2WF58-F1
#
_cell.length_a   1.000
_cell.length_b   1.000
_cell.length_c   1.000
_cell.angle_alpha   90.00
_cell.angle_beta   90.00
_cell.angle_gamma   90.00
#
_symmetry.space_group_name_H-M   'P 1'
#
loop_
_entity.id
_entity.type
_entity.pdbx_description
1 polymer ?
#
loop_
_entity_poly.entity_id
_entity_poly.type
_entity_poly.pdbx_seq_one_letter_code
_entity_poly.pdbx_strand_id
1 'polypeptide(L)'
;MRRYRKGSHSTHDLKVHLVWCTKYRHKALQQDVACRIRDLLRQICEANDIQIVKGHVSKDHIHLYVSYPPKLSVSEMIKRLKGRSSKMIQAEFPEVGAKFWGRHFWGIGYAAFSSGTVTDQTIQEYLEHHIDKDDGFTVDGE
;
A
#
# COMPACT_ATOMS: atom_id res chain seq x y z
N MET A 1 -22.09 4.24 -5.71
CA MET A 1 -21.96 2.77 -5.61
C MET A 1 -20.49 2.42 -5.39
N ARG A 2 -20.17 1.73 -4.30
CA ARG A 2 -18.79 1.33 -3.95
C ARG A 2 -18.34 0.24 -4.92
N ARG A 3 -17.19 0.41 -5.59
CA ARG A 3 -16.72 -0.54 -6.60
C ARG A 3 -15.80 -1.58 -5.95
N TYR A 4 -16.32 -2.77 -5.70
CA TYR A 4 -15.55 -3.90 -5.18
C TYR A 4 -14.62 -4.47 -6.25
N ARG A 5 -13.42 -4.90 -5.86
CA ARG A 5 -12.54 -5.71 -6.70
C ARG A 5 -12.99 -7.16 -6.60
N LYS A 6 -13.07 -7.85 -7.74
CA LYS A 6 -13.40 -9.28 -7.83
C LYS A 6 -12.17 -10.06 -8.29
N GLY A 7 -11.91 -11.17 -7.62
CA GLY A 7 -11.06 -12.27 -8.10
C GLY A 7 -11.91 -13.52 -8.35
N SER A 8 -11.29 -14.63 -8.75
CA SER A 8 -12.01 -15.87 -9.09
C SER A 8 -12.91 -16.39 -7.96
N HIS A 9 -12.48 -16.21 -6.70
CA HIS A 9 -13.18 -16.67 -5.50
C HIS A 9 -13.20 -15.63 -4.37
N SER A 10 -13.05 -14.34 -4.70
CA SER A 10 -13.08 -13.29 -3.67
C SER A 10 -13.68 -12.00 -4.20
N THR A 11 -14.46 -11.32 -3.34
CA THR A 11 -14.88 -9.94 -3.53
C THR A 11 -14.32 -9.13 -2.37
N HIS A 12 -13.61 -8.05 -2.65
CA HIS A 12 -12.93 -7.29 -1.61
C HIS A 12 -12.88 -5.79 -1.92
N ASP A 13 -12.87 -4.98 -0.85
CA ASP A 13 -12.54 -3.57 -0.90
C ASP A 13 -11.44 -3.24 0.11
N LEU A 14 -10.22 -3.64 -0.22
CA LEU A 14 -9.04 -3.40 0.62
C LEU A 14 -8.31 -2.16 0.12
N LYS A 15 -8.31 -1.11 0.94
CA LYS A 15 -7.56 0.12 0.70
C LYS A 15 -6.78 0.55 1.94
N VAL A 16 -5.58 1.07 1.73
CA VAL A 16 -4.70 1.53 2.81
C VAL A 16 -3.91 2.76 2.39
N HIS A 17 -3.79 3.72 3.30
CA HIS A 17 -2.90 4.86 3.18
C HIS A 17 -1.60 4.54 3.89
N LEU A 18 -0.52 4.45 3.12
CA LEU A 18 0.82 4.16 3.57
C LEU A 18 1.65 5.45 3.62
N VAL A 19 2.43 5.60 4.68
CA VAL A 19 3.37 6.71 4.84
C VAL A 19 4.72 6.18 5.32
N TRP A 20 5.80 6.62 4.68
CA TRP A 20 7.16 6.36 5.18
C TRP A 20 8.08 7.52 4.79
N CYS A 21 9.19 7.66 5.50
CA CYS A 21 10.16 8.72 5.31
C CYS A 21 11.56 8.21 4.95
N THR A 22 12.37 9.09 4.37
CA THR A 22 13.81 8.88 4.23
C THR A 22 14.46 8.73 5.62
N LYS A 23 15.60 8.03 5.67
CA LYS A 23 16.34 7.88 6.92
C LYS A 23 16.71 9.27 7.46
N TYR A 24 16.48 9.47 8.77
CA TYR A 24 16.66 10.75 9.46
C TYR A 24 15.90 11.95 8.84
N ARG A 25 14.86 11.69 8.05
CA ARG A 25 14.09 12.72 7.32
C ARG A 25 14.95 13.62 6.43
N HIS A 26 16.07 13.10 5.92
CA HIS A 26 16.88 13.80 4.94
C HIS A 26 16.03 14.17 3.72
N LYS A 27 16.13 15.43 3.27
CA LYS A 27 15.39 15.96 2.12
C LYS A 27 15.99 15.48 0.79
N ALA A 28 16.13 14.16 0.61
CA ALA A 28 16.80 13.55 -0.54
C ALA A 28 15.87 13.32 -1.75
N LEU A 29 14.57 13.46 -1.57
CA LEU A 29 13.58 13.30 -2.64
C LEU A 29 13.40 14.63 -3.37
N GLN A 30 14.36 14.97 -4.22
CA GLN A 30 14.34 16.20 -5.01
C GLN A 30 14.59 15.89 -6.48
N GLN A 31 14.03 16.72 -7.37
CA GLN A 31 14.29 16.70 -8.81
C GLN A 31 14.18 15.26 -9.37
N ASP A 32 15.23 14.77 -10.02
CA ASP A 32 15.26 13.49 -10.72
C ASP A 32 15.09 12.30 -9.77
N VAL A 33 15.61 12.38 -8.54
CA VAL A 33 15.42 11.33 -7.52
C VAL A 33 13.94 11.18 -7.17
N ALA A 34 13.21 12.28 -7.02
CA ALA A 34 11.77 12.25 -6.72
C ALA A 34 10.96 11.66 -7.89
N CYS A 35 11.27 12.09 -9.12
CA CYS A 35 10.64 11.55 -10.33
C CYS A 35 10.88 10.05 -10.46
N ARG A 36 12.14 9.62 -10.27
CA ARG A 36 12.51 8.21 -10.40
C ARG A 36 11.88 7.35 -9.32
N ILE A 37 11.83 7.82 -8.07
CA ILE A 37 11.12 7.14 -6.98
C ILE A 37 9.66 6.92 -7.34
N ARG A 38 8.95 7.95 -7.82
CA ARG A 38 7.55 7.82 -8.22
C ARG A 38 7.37 6.72 -9.26
N ASP A 39 8.24 6.67 -10.26
CA ASP A 39 8.12 5.69 -11.35
C ASP A 39 8.46 4.28 -10.87
N LEU A 40 9.44 4.12 -9.98
CA LEU A 40 9.73 2.84 -9.31
C LEU A 40 8.54 2.34 -8.48
N LEU A 41 7.88 3.21 -7.73
CA LEU A 41 6.71 2.82 -6.93
C LEU A 41 5.55 2.38 -7.82
N ARG A 42 5.32 3.07 -8.95
CA ARG A 42 4.33 2.65 -9.96
C ARG A 42 4.62 1.25 -10.50
N GLN A 43 5.86 1.01 -10.92
CA GLN A 43 6.30 -0.30 -11.41
C GLN A 43 6.15 -1.40 -10.36
N ILE A 44 6.51 -1.12 -9.10
CA ILE A 44 6.34 -2.07 -8.00
C ILE A 44 4.86 -2.36 -7.78
N CYS A 45 4.01 -1.33 -7.73
CA CYS A 45 2.58 -1.50 -7.52
C CYS A 45 1.95 -2.34 -8.64
N GLU A 46 2.24 -2.02 -9.90
CA GLU A 46 1.73 -2.74 -11.07
C GLU A 46 2.14 -4.22 -11.05
N ALA A 47 3.42 -4.51 -10.81
CA ALA A 47 3.93 -5.88 -10.73
C ALA A 47 3.33 -6.71 -9.57
N ASN A 48 2.65 -6.05 -8.63
CA ASN A 48 2.06 -6.67 -7.45
C ASN A 48 0.52 -6.60 -7.42
N ASP A 49 -0.11 -6.18 -8.53
CA ASP A 49 -1.57 -6.01 -8.62
C ASP A 49 -2.13 -4.99 -7.59
N ILE A 50 -1.29 -4.02 -7.23
CA ILE A 50 -1.63 -2.90 -6.35
C ILE A 50 -2.03 -1.71 -7.24
N GLN A 51 -3.23 -1.20 -7.03
CA GLN A 51 -3.73 -0.02 -7.74
C GLN A 51 -3.47 1.23 -6.91
N ILE A 52 -2.69 2.17 -7.45
CA ILE A 52 -2.47 3.47 -6.81
C ILE A 52 -3.71 4.33 -7.03
N VAL A 53 -4.41 4.67 -5.95
CA VAL A 53 -5.56 5.59 -5.98
C VAL A 53 -5.07 7.03 -5.96
N LYS A 54 -4.11 7.33 -5.08
CA LYS A 54 -3.44 8.64 -5.01
C LYS A 54 -2.06 8.48 -4.40
N GLY A 55 -1.09 9.29 -4.83
CA GLY A 55 0.25 9.27 -4.27
C GLY A 55 0.88 10.66 -4.30
N HIS A 56 1.78 10.92 -3.35
CA HIS A 56 2.56 12.13 -3.31
C HIS A 56 3.97 11.84 -2.77
N VAL A 57 4.98 12.40 -3.43
CA VAL A 57 6.39 12.32 -3.02
C VAL A 57 6.77 13.70 -2.51
N SER A 58 6.86 13.84 -1.19
CA SER A 58 7.39 15.03 -0.52
C SER A 58 8.92 14.97 -0.50
N LYS A 59 9.58 16.05 -0.05
CA LYS A 59 11.05 16.14 -0.02
C LYS A 59 11.75 15.07 0.84
N ASP A 60 11.08 14.56 1.87
CA ASP A 60 11.62 13.62 2.86
C ASP A 60 10.67 12.44 3.18
N HIS A 61 9.48 12.38 2.59
CA HIS A 61 8.50 11.32 2.86
C HIS A 61 7.56 11.09 1.70
N ILE A 62 6.87 9.96 1.72
CA ILE A 62 5.90 9.55 0.70
C ILE A 62 4.57 9.27 1.36
N HIS A 63 3.50 9.73 0.73
CA HIS A 63 2.14 9.27 0.97
C HIS A 63 1.68 8.44 -0.22
N LEU A 64 1.16 7.24 0.04
CA LEU A 64 0.64 6.36 -0.99
C LEU A 64 -0.68 5.74 -0.55
N TYR A 65 -1.76 6.11 -1.20
CA TYR A 65 -3.09 5.54 -1.00
C TYR A 65 -3.37 4.53 -2.10
N VAL A 66 -3.55 3.26 -1.72
CA VAL A 66 -3.64 2.14 -2.65
C VAL A 66 -4.83 1.24 -2.37
N SER A 67 -5.34 0.59 -3.43
CA SER A 67 -6.13 -0.62 -3.33
C SER A 67 -5.25 -1.83 -3.64
N TYR A 68 -5.35 -2.90 -2.85
CA TYR A 68 -4.42 -4.03 -2.91
C TYR A 68 -5.16 -5.38 -2.79
N PRO A 69 -4.59 -6.48 -3.31
CA PRO A 69 -5.23 -7.79 -3.27
C PRO A 69 -5.09 -8.43 -1.87
N PRO A 70 -6.04 -9.28 -1.46
CA PRO A 70 -6.06 -9.88 -0.11
C PRO A 70 -4.86 -10.78 0.20
N LYS A 71 -4.19 -11.30 -0.84
CA LYS A 71 -2.97 -12.11 -0.69
C LYS A 71 -1.75 -11.31 -0.22
N LEU A 72 -1.80 -9.97 -0.27
CA LEU A 72 -0.70 -9.11 0.14
C LEU A 72 -1.00 -8.47 1.49
N SER A 73 -0.11 -8.71 2.46
CA SER A 73 -0.12 -7.97 3.72
C SER A 73 0.47 -6.57 3.55
N VAL A 74 0.08 -5.65 4.43
CA VAL A 74 0.66 -4.29 4.48
C VAL A 74 2.18 -4.32 4.65
N SER A 75 2.68 -5.20 5.53
CA SER A 75 4.12 -5.33 5.79
C SER A 75 4.89 -5.80 4.56
N GLU A 76 4.34 -6.75 3.80
CA GLU A 76 4.95 -7.24 2.56
C GLU A 76 4.96 -6.16 1.46
N MET A 77 3.87 -5.40 1.32
CA MET A 77 3.83 -4.26 0.40
C MET A 77 4.93 -3.23 0.73
N ILE A 78 5.04 -2.84 2.00
CA ILE A 78 6.06 -1.89 2.45
C ILE A 78 7.47 -2.42 2.22
N LYS A 79 7.72 -3.71 2.52
CA LYS A 79 9.01 -4.37 2.26
C LYS A 79 9.40 -4.26 0.78
N ARG A 80 8.48 -4.56 -0.13
CA ARG A 80 8.72 -4.47 -1.59
C ARG A 80 8.95 -3.03 -2.04
N LEU A 81 8.08 -2.10 -1.63
CA LEU A 81 8.15 -0.68 -1.98
C LEU A 81 9.47 -0.06 -1.52
N LYS A 82 9.82 -0.20 -0.23
CA LYS A 82 11.04 0.37 0.34
C LYS A 82 12.30 -0.34 -0.16
N GLY A 83 12.29 -1.67 -0.22
CA GLY A 83 13.46 -2.47 -0.56
C GLY A 83 13.94 -2.23 -2.00
N ARG A 84 13.06 -2.39 -2.98
CA ARG A 84 13.43 -2.22 -4.39
C ARG A 84 13.77 -0.77 -4.71
N SER A 85 12.98 0.20 -4.23
CA SER A 85 13.26 1.62 -4.48
C SER A 85 14.59 2.07 -3.88
N SER A 86 14.90 1.66 -2.64
CA SER A 86 16.19 1.95 -1.98
C SER A 86 17.37 1.43 -2.79
N LYS A 87 17.27 0.18 -3.28
CA LYS A 87 18.33 -0.46 -4.08
C LYS A 87 18.57 0.28 -5.39
N MET A 88 17.50 0.58 -6.13
CA MET A 88 17.60 1.18 -7.46
C MET A 88 18.11 2.63 -7.38
N ILE A 89 17.57 3.45 -6.47
CA ILE A 89 18.01 4.85 -6.34
C ILE A 89 19.48 4.95 -5.95
N GLN A 90 19.96 4.13 -5.01
CA GLN A 90 21.37 4.21 -4.61
C GLN A 90 22.33 3.66 -5.67
N ALA A 91 21.84 2.85 -6.62
CA ALA A 91 22.64 2.41 -7.76
C ALA A 91 22.64 3.47 -8.88
N GLU A 92 21.50 4.12 -9.12
CA GLU A 92 21.33 5.12 -10.20
C GLU A 92 21.86 6.51 -9.82
N PHE A 93 21.88 6.86 -8.52
CA PHE A 93 22.30 8.16 -8.00
C PHE A 93 23.39 8.00 -6.92
N PRO A 94 24.68 7.86 -7.31
CA PRO A 94 25.78 7.65 -6.37
C PRO A 94 25.91 8.74 -5.28
N GLU A 95 25.53 9.98 -5.59
CA GLU A 95 25.51 11.10 -4.66
C GLU A 95 24.46 10.94 -3.54
N VAL A 96 23.40 10.18 -3.79
CA VAL A 96 22.45 9.74 -2.76
C VAL A 96 23.09 8.62 -1.95
N GLY A 97 23.72 7.63 -2.60
CA GLY A 97 24.42 6.54 -1.93
C GLY A 97 25.47 7.01 -0.92
N ALA A 98 26.23 8.06 -1.25
CA ALA A 98 27.22 8.67 -0.36
C ALA A 98 26.61 9.26 0.93
N LYS A 99 25.36 9.71 0.89
CA LYS A 99 24.65 10.26 2.07
C LYS A 99 24.00 9.18 2.94
N PHE A 100 23.67 8.02 2.35
CA PHE A 100 22.95 6.93 3.02
C PHE A 100 23.79 5.65 3.09
N TRP A 101 24.80 5.65 3.96
CA TRP A 101 25.67 4.49 4.17
C TRP A 101 24.90 3.20 4.50
N GLY A 102 25.37 2.08 3.95
CA GLY A 102 24.83 0.74 4.22
C GLY A 102 23.52 0.41 3.52
N ARG A 103 23.18 1.08 2.40
CA ARG A 103 21.93 0.86 1.65
C ARG A 103 20.65 1.25 2.39
N HIS A 104 20.74 2.08 3.41
CA HIS A 104 19.60 2.50 4.22
C HIS A 104 19.03 3.86 3.79
N PHE A 105 18.36 3.90 2.62
CA PHE A 105 17.73 5.13 2.12
C PHE A 105 16.49 5.54 2.93
N TRP A 106 15.69 4.56 3.36
CA TRP A 106 14.46 4.78 4.11
C TRP A 106 14.66 4.63 5.63
N GLY A 107 13.83 5.32 6.42
CA GLY A 107 13.68 5.04 7.84
C GLY A 107 13.15 3.62 8.07
N ILE A 108 13.32 3.07 9.27
CA ILE A 108 12.93 1.67 9.57
C ILE A 108 11.40 1.51 9.54
N GLY A 109 10.67 2.42 10.19
CA GLY A 109 9.22 2.37 10.33
C GLY A 109 8.42 2.79 9.08
N TYR A 110 7.11 2.69 9.23
CA TYR A 110 6.09 3.21 8.33
C TYR A 110 4.78 3.39 9.13
N ALA A 111 3.87 4.21 8.63
CA ALA A 111 2.50 4.29 9.11
C ALA A 111 1.55 3.70 8.06
N ALA A 112 0.46 3.10 8.52
CA ALA A 112 -0.58 2.53 7.69
C ALA A 112 -1.95 2.83 8.29
N PHE A 113 -2.84 3.40 7.49
CA PHE A 113 -4.20 3.73 7.88
C PHE A 113 -5.16 3.06 6.91
N SER A 114 -5.97 2.11 7.39
CA SER A 114 -7.03 1.51 6.58
C SER A 114 -8.02 2.59 6.16
N SER A 115 -8.48 2.55 4.91
CA SER A 115 -9.54 3.43 4.45
C SER A 115 -10.81 2.62 4.20
N GLY A 116 -11.88 3.02 4.87
CA GLY A 116 -13.20 2.47 4.66
C GLY A 116 -14.14 2.95 5.76
N THR A 117 -15.13 3.77 5.40
CA THR A 117 -16.36 3.85 6.19
C THR A 117 -17.14 2.60 5.83
N VAL A 118 -17.10 1.57 6.66
CA VAL A 118 -18.06 0.47 6.54
C VAL A 118 -19.34 0.98 7.20
N THR A 119 -20.35 1.30 6.39
CA THR A 119 -21.66 1.69 6.90
C THR A 119 -22.49 0.43 7.13
N ASP A 120 -23.49 0.48 8.01
CA ASP A 120 -24.44 -0.62 8.19
C ASP A 120 -25.08 -1.03 6.86
N GLN A 121 -25.41 -0.06 6.02
CA GLN A 121 -25.88 -0.30 4.65
C GLN A 121 -24.88 -1.12 3.82
N THR A 122 -23.57 -0.86 3.92
CA THR A 122 -22.54 -1.64 3.22
C THR A 122 -22.51 -3.10 3.70
N ILE A 123 -22.75 -3.32 5.00
CA ILE A 123 -22.81 -4.65 5.59
C ILE A 123 -24.09 -5.37 5.15
N GLN A 124 -25.24 -4.71 5.23
CA GLN A 124 -26.54 -5.25 4.81
C GLN A 124 -26.54 -5.60 3.31
N GLU A 125 -26.06 -4.69 2.44
CA GLU A 125 -25.92 -4.98 1.01
C GLU A 125 -25.02 -6.21 0.77
N TYR A 126 -23.92 -6.37 1.51
CA TYR A 126 -23.08 -7.55 1.38
C TYR A 126 -23.80 -8.83 1.83
N LEU A 127 -24.50 -8.80 2.97
CA LEU A 127 -25.25 -9.92 3.51
C LEU A 127 -26.40 -10.35 2.59
N GLU A 128 -27.19 -9.40 2.07
CA GLU A 128 -28.33 -9.66 1.17
C GLU A 128 -27.92 -10.38 -0.11
N HIS A 129 -26.74 -10.11 -0.66
CA HIS A 129 -26.20 -10.81 -1.83
C HIS A 129 -25.66 -12.22 -1.53
N HIS A 130 -25.59 -12.61 -0.25
CA HIS A 130 -25.08 -13.89 0.22
C HIS A 130 -26.13 -14.77 0.91
N ILE A 131 -27.39 -14.35 1.00
CA ILE A 131 -28.47 -15.17 1.55
C ILE A 131 -29.08 -16.04 0.45
N ASP A 132 -28.63 -17.29 0.37
CA ASP A 132 -29.47 -18.41 -0.05
C ASP A 132 -29.46 -19.42 1.12
N LYS A 133 -30.54 -19.38 1.91
CA LYS A 133 -30.88 -20.17 3.13
C LYS A 133 -29.88 -20.20 4.30
N ASP A 134 -30.27 -19.52 5.40
CA ASP A 134 -29.79 -19.65 6.80
C ASP A 134 -28.27 -19.46 7.03
N ASP A 135 -27.78 -18.95 8.15
CA ASP A 135 -27.95 -19.58 9.48
C ASP A 135 -27.69 -18.65 10.68
N GLY A 136 -27.57 -17.33 10.48
CA GLY A 136 -27.60 -16.33 11.56
C GLY A 136 -26.76 -16.65 12.80
N PHE A 137 -25.62 -17.34 12.66
CA PHE A 137 -24.73 -17.79 13.74
C PHE A 137 -25.43 -18.49 14.93
N THR A 138 -25.65 -19.80 14.83
CA THR A 138 -26.14 -20.66 15.94
C THR A 138 -25.28 -21.93 16.10
N VAL A 139 -25.32 -22.52 17.30
CA VAL A 139 -24.64 -23.78 17.67
C VAL A 139 -25.72 -24.82 17.99
N ASP A 140 -25.65 -26.03 17.42
CA ASP A 140 -26.60 -27.10 17.72
C ASP A 140 -26.57 -27.45 19.23
N GLY A 141 -27.62 -27.04 19.97
CA GLY A 141 -27.83 -27.37 21.38
C GLY A 141 -27.79 -26.22 22.39
N GLU A 142 -27.66 -24.95 21.97
CA GLU A 142 -27.93 -23.76 22.81
C GLU A 142 -29.34 -23.19 22.59
#